data_AF-A0A0C2GSB4-F1
#
_entry.id   AF-A0A0C2GSB4-F1
#
_cell.length_a   1.000
_cell.length_b   1.000
_cell.length_c   1.000
_cell.angle_alpha   90.00
_cell.angle_beta   90.00
_cell.angle_gamma   90.00
#
_symmetry.space_group_name_H-M   'P 1'
#
loop_
_entity.id
_entity.type
_entity.pdbx_description
1 polymer ?
#
loop_
_entity_poly.entity_id
_entity_poly.type
_entity_poly.pdbx_seq_one_letter_code
_entity_poly.pdbx_strand_id
1 'polypeptide(L)'
;CLAFFCLGVWFLTRPDNHIQWQEKIVFSFFFGGAIIVSLWDKFSESRFRPLRAGIVPTVHYIITDGVRSLFEDNAFHWLLLMAFLYLLGALLYATRTPERFFPGKCDIWFQSHQIFHTCVVIAAFVHYYGISEMAWMRLNDQCPADGAFPRHDEL
;
A
#
# COMPACT_ATOMS: atom_id res chain seq x y z
N CYS A 1 -16.65 0.22 6.05
CA CYS A 1 -17.08 -0.94 5.24
C CYS A 1 -17.76 -0.52 3.94
N LEU A 2 -18.84 0.27 3.98
CA LEU A 2 -19.54 0.76 2.77
C LEU A 2 -18.63 1.55 1.80
N ALA A 3 -17.77 2.44 2.30
CA ALA A 3 -16.85 3.20 1.47
C ALA A 3 -15.86 2.32 0.68
N PHE A 4 -15.32 1.27 1.31
CA PHE A 4 -14.41 0.32 0.64
C PHE A 4 -15.13 -0.53 -0.41
N PHE A 5 -16.40 -0.87 -0.16
CA PHE A 5 -17.23 -1.58 -1.14
C PHE A 5 -17.50 -0.70 -2.38
N CYS A 6 -17.87 0.57 -2.17
CA CYS A 6 -18.09 1.52 -3.26
C CYS A 6 -16.81 1.77 -4.08
N LEU A 7 -15.65 1.89 -3.42
CA LEU A 7 -14.34 2.03 -4.07
C LEU A 7 -13.97 0.79 -4.89
N GLY A 8 -14.23 -0.41 -4.36
CA GLY A 8 -14.00 -1.67 -5.07
C GLY A 8 -14.87 -1.79 -6.33
N VAL A 9 -16.17 -1.49 -6.22
CA VAL A 9 -17.09 -1.48 -7.38
C VAL A 9 -16.66 -0.45 -8.43
N TRP A 10 -16.27 0.75 -8.00
CA TRP A 10 -15.75 1.80 -8.89
C TRP A 10 -14.47 1.37 -9.63
N PHE A 11 -13.55 0.71 -8.93
CA PHE A 11 -12.29 0.22 -9.51
C PHE A 11 -12.54 -0.89 -10.55
N LEU A 12 -13.43 -1.84 -10.25
CA LEU A 12 -13.75 -2.98 -11.13
C LEU A 12 -14.53 -2.57 -12.38
N THR A 13 -15.35 -1.52 -12.27
CA THR A 13 -16.15 -1.00 -13.40
C THR A 13 -15.36 -0.10 -14.33
N ARG A 14 -14.10 0.24 -14.01
CA ARG A 14 -13.26 1.12 -14.84
C ARG A 14 -12.77 0.38 -16.09
N PRO A 15 -12.84 0.96 -17.29
CA PRO A 15 -12.38 0.31 -18.52
C PRO A 15 -10.87 0.03 -18.57
N ASP A 16 -10.47 -0.98 -19.33
CA ASP A 16 -9.11 -1.55 -19.36
C ASP A 16 -8.05 -0.61 -19.95
N ASN A 17 -8.48 0.47 -20.59
CA ASN A 17 -7.60 1.51 -21.13
C ASN A 17 -6.90 2.34 -20.05
N HIS A 18 -7.40 2.34 -18.81
CA HIS A 18 -6.80 3.06 -17.69
C HIS A 18 -6.19 2.14 -16.63
N ILE A 19 -6.73 0.94 -16.44
CA ILE A 19 -6.32 -0.01 -15.39
C ILE A 19 -6.23 -1.38 -16.05
N GLN A 20 -5.03 -1.96 -16.09
CA GLN A 20 -4.82 -3.22 -16.78
C GLN A 20 -5.59 -4.35 -16.09
N TRP A 21 -6.05 -5.33 -16.88
CA TRP A 21 -6.82 -6.47 -16.37
C TRP A 21 -6.09 -7.26 -15.27
N GLN A 22 -4.76 -7.29 -15.33
CA GLN A 22 -3.91 -7.95 -14.33
C GLN A 22 -4.07 -7.29 -12.95
N GLU A 23 -4.11 -5.96 -12.88
CA GLU A 23 -4.27 -5.21 -11.64
C GLU A 23 -5.64 -5.47 -11.00
N LYS A 24 -6.68 -5.60 -11.82
CA LYS A 24 -8.04 -5.95 -11.37
C LYS A 24 -8.11 -7.34 -10.75
N ILE A 25 -7.43 -8.33 -11.34
CA ILE A 25 -7.36 -9.71 -10.82
C ILE A 25 -6.64 -9.71 -9.47
N VAL A 26 -5.47 -9.07 -9.40
CA VAL A 26 -4.66 -9.01 -8.17
C VAL A 26 -5.47 -8.34 -7.04
N PHE A 27 -6.11 -7.21 -7.34
CA PHE A 27 -6.94 -6.48 -6.37
C PHE A 27 -8.14 -7.31 -5.90
N SER A 28 -8.85 -7.98 -6.83
CA SER A 28 -10.02 -8.82 -6.51
C SER A 28 -9.65 -10.03 -5.66
N PHE A 29 -8.55 -10.70 -5.98
CA PHE A 29 -8.08 -11.86 -5.22
C PHE A 29 -7.64 -11.45 -3.80
N PHE A 30 -6.94 -10.31 -3.67
CA PHE A 30 -6.54 -9.78 -2.38
C PHE A 30 -7.75 -9.39 -1.51
N PHE A 31 -8.71 -8.65 -2.08
CA PHE A 31 -9.94 -8.25 -1.37
C PHE A 31 -10.81 -9.46 -1.01
N GLY A 32 -11.01 -10.40 -1.93
CA GLY A 32 -11.76 -11.63 -1.70
C GLY A 32 -11.11 -12.49 -0.61
N GLY A 33 -9.79 -12.68 -0.67
CA GLY A 33 -9.03 -13.38 0.36
C GLY A 33 -9.11 -12.70 1.73
N ALA A 34 -9.00 -11.37 1.78
CA ALA A 34 -9.16 -10.60 3.02
C ALA A 34 -10.56 -10.76 3.63
N ILE A 35 -11.62 -10.76 2.81
CA ILE A 35 -13.00 -10.99 3.26
C ILE A 35 -13.17 -12.40 3.81
N ILE A 36 -12.74 -13.43 3.07
CA ILE A 36 -12.83 -14.83 3.49
C ILE A 36 -12.08 -15.06 4.81
N VAL A 37 -10.86 -14.53 4.93
CA VAL A 37 -10.05 -14.62 6.14
C VAL A 37 -10.68 -13.85 7.31
N SER A 38 -11.30 -12.70 7.05
CA SER A 38 -11.97 -11.89 8.09
C SER A 38 -13.28 -12.50 8.56
N LEU A 39 -13.94 -13.32 7.73
CA LEU A 39 -15.15 -14.06 8.06
C LEU A 39 -14.84 -15.45 8.66
N TRP A 40 -13.57 -15.86 8.69
CA TRP A 40 -13.15 -17.11 9.30
C TRP A 40 -12.84 -16.89 10.80
N ASP A 41 -13.77 -17.27 11.67
CA ASP A 41 -13.68 -17.08 13.13
C ASP A 41 -12.40 -17.63 13.79
N LYS A 42 -11.74 -18.61 13.16
CA LYS A 42 -10.48 -19.23 13.62
C LYS A 42 -9.22 -18.42 13.30
N PHE A 43 -9.30 -17.42 12.41
CA PHE A 43 -8.20 -16.52 12.09
C PHE A 43 -8.07 -15.33 13.07
N SER A 44 -9.02 -15.21 14.01
CA SER A 44 -8.97 -14.30 15.17
C SER A 44 -7.86 -14.66 16.17
N GLU A 45 -7.30 -15.89 16.08
CA GLU A 45 -6.26 -16.37 16.98
C GLU A 45 -4.85 -15.83 16.63
N SER A 46 -4.11 -15.37 17.64
CA SER A 46 -2.88 -14.57 17.52
C SER A 46 -1.67 -15.23 16.82
N ARG A 47 -1.77 -16.51 16.43
CA ARG A 47 -0.63 -17.38 16.09
C ARG A 47 -0.14 -17.31 14.64
N PHE A 48 -0.83 -16.61 13.74
CA PHE A 48 -0.50 -16.56 12.30
C PHE A 48 0.00 -15.21 11.78
N ARG A 49 0.41 -14.28 12.66
CA ARG A 49 0.85 -12.91 12.31
C ARG A 49 2.02 -12.79 11.31
N PRO A 50 3.04 -13.67 11.26
CA PRO A 50 4.22 -13.44 10.40
C PRO A 50 4.07 -13.87 8.94
N LEU A 51 3.14 -14.78 8.61
CA LEU A 51 3.15 -15.48 7.32
C LEU A 51 2.59 -14.65 6.14
N ARG A 52 2.19 -13.39 6.40
CA ARG A 52 1.51 -12.49 5.45
C ARG A 52 2.43 -11.41 4.84
N ALA A 53 3.70 -11.34 5.23
CA ALA A 53 4.63 -10.37 4.67
C ALA A 53 5.05 -10.82 3.26
N GLY A 54 4.91 -9.96 2.24
CA GLY A 54 5.21 -10.22 0.83
C GLY A 54 6.69 -10.47 0.53
N ILE A 55 7.25 -11.53 1.12
CA ILE A 55 8.67 -11.89 1.05
C ILE A 55 9.03 -12.36 -0.38
N VAL A 56 8.12 -13.07 -1.06
CA VAL A 56 8.39 -13.64 -2.39
C VAL A 56 8.61 -12.58 -3.48
N PRO A 57 7.73 -11.56 -3.65
CA PRO A 57 7.98 -10.49 -4.64
C PRO A 57 9.21 -9.65 -4.30
N THR A 58 9.43 -9.38 -3.02
CA THR A 58 10.57 -8.57 -2.53
C THR A 58 11.90 -9.24 -2.84
N VAL A 59 12.01 -10.55 -2.59
CA VAL A 59 13.24 -11.32 -2.87
C VAL A 59 13.50 -11.44 -4.37
N HIS A 60 12.46 -11.66 -5.19
CA HIS A 60 12.62 -11.72 -6.65
C HIS A 60 13.19 -10.41 -7.21
N TYR A 61 12.65 -9.27 -6.77
CA TYR A 61 13.05 -7.95 -7.27
C TYR A 61 14.48 -7.57 -6.85
N ILE A 62 14.90 -7.92 -5.63
CA ILE A 62 16.26 -7.70 -5.14
C ILE A 62 17.30 -8.45 -6.01
N ILE A 63 16.94 -9.63 -6.50
CA ILE A 63 17.83 -10.47 -7.31
C ILE A 63 17.95 -9.93 -8.75
N THR A 64 16.88 -9.38 -9.32
CA THR A 64 16.84 -8.94 -10.72
C THR A 64 17.40 -7.53 -10.96
N ASP A 65 17.04 -6.56 -10.12
CA ASP A 65 17.38 -5.12 -10.34
C ASP A 65 18.40 -4.54 -9.34
N GLY A 66 18.73 -5.29 -8.28
CA GLY A 66 19.67 -4.86 -7.24
C GLY A 66 19.08 -3.86 -6.24
N VAL A 67 19.73 -3.74 -5.08
CA VAL A 67 19.19 -3.00 -3.91
C VAL A 67 19.17 -1.48 -4.12
N ARG A 68 20.05 -0.94 -4.98
CA ARG A 68 20.24 0.51 -5.14
C ARG A 68 19.13 1.15 -6.01
N SER A 69 18.80 0.54 -7.15
CA SER A 69 17.63 0.91 -7.97
C SER A 69 16.31 0.77 -7.20
N LEU A 70 16.23 -0.22 -6.31
CA LEU A 70 15.09 -0.45 -5.43
C LEU A 70 14.77 0.77 -4.55
N PHE A 71 15.78 1.47 -4.03
CA PHE A 71 15.60 2.59 -3.11
C PHE A 71 15.56 3.98 -3.80
N GLU A 72 16.24 4.14 -4.93
CA GLU A 72 16.36 5.43 -5.63
C GLU A 72 15.28 5.60 -6.72
N ASP A 73 14.93 4.57 -7.49
CA ASP A 73 14.03 4.70 -8.64
C ASP A 73 12.55 4.38 -8.31
N ASN A 74 12.32 3.51 -7.31
CA ASN A 74 11.00 2.94 -7.02
C ASN A 74 10.32 3.54 -5.79
N ALA A 75 10.79 4.68 -5.28
CA ALA A 75 10.18 5.36 -4.14
C ALA A 75 9.97 4.43 -2.91
N PHE A 76 10.81 3.39 -2.77
CA PHE A 76 10.56 2.25 -1.88
C PHE A 76 10.62 2.62 -0.40
N HIS A 77 11.32 3.72 -0.07
CA HIS A 77 11.27 4.34 1.24
C HIS A 77 9.83 4.69 1.68
N TRP A 78 8.97 5.15 0.76
CA TRP A 78 7.56 5.43 1.03
C TRP A 78 6.75 4.16 1.25
N LEU A 79 7.07 3.07 0.53
CA LEU A 79 6.49 1.75 0.75
C LEU A 79 6.81 1.21 2.13
N LEU A 80 8.07 1.35 2.58
CA LEU A 80 8.50 0.96 3.92
C LEU A 80 7.81 1.80 5.01
N LEU A 81 7.67 3.12 4.80
CA LEU A 81 6.95 3.99 5.71
C LEU A 81 5.46 3.60 5.82
N MET A 82 4.80 3.31 4.69
CA MET A 82 3.44 2.80 4.66
C MET A 82 3.32 1.49 5.44
N ALA A 83 4.22 0.52 5.20
CA ALA A 83 4.23 -0.76 5.90
C ALA A 83 4.44 -0.60 7.42
N PHE A 84 5.35 0.30 7.82
CA PHE A 84 5.58 0.64 9.22
C PHE A 84 4.32 1.23 9.88
N LEU A 85 3.65 2.20 9.24
CA LEU A 85 2.43 2.81 9.76
C LEU A 85 1.30 1.79 9.94
N TYR A 86 1.14 0.86 8.98
CA TYR A 86 0.18 -0.24 9.11
C TYR A 86 0.51 -1.17 10.28
N LEU A 87 1.77 -1.56 10.43
CA LEU A 87 2.19 -2.46 11.50
C LEU A 87 2.07 -1.79 12.87
N LEU A 88 2.45 -0.51 12.97
CA LEU A 88 2.30 0.31 14.17
C LEU A 88 0.82 0.44 14.56
N GLY A 89 -0.04 0.83 13.62
CA GLY A 89 -1.48 0.92 13.87
C GLY A 89 -2.07 -0.41 14.34
N ALA A 90 -1.72 -1.51 13.67
CA ALA A 90 -2.19 -2.85 14.04
C ALA A 90 -1.68 -3.28 15.43
N LEU A 91 -0.44 -2.92 15.79
CA LEU A 91 0.12 -3.20 17.11
C LEU A 91 -0.58 -2.38 18.19
N LEU A 92 -0.83 -1.10 17.97
CA LEU A 92 -1.55 -0.23 18.91
C LEU A 92 -2.99 -0.70 19.12
N TYR A 93 -3.67 -1.09 18.03
CA TYR A 93 -4.99 -1.72 18.09
C TYR A 93 -4.99 -3.03 18.89
N ALA A 94 -4.04 -3.94 18.60
CA ALA A 94 -3.97 -5.24 19.26
C ALA A 94 -3.59 -5.14 20.74
N THR A 95 -2.72 -4.19 21.09
CA THR A 95 -2.27 -3.98 22.49
C THR A 95 -3.24 -3.12 23.29
N ARG A 96 -4.26 -2.54 22.65
CA ARG A 96 -5.17 -1.55 23.25
C ARG A 96 -4.39 -0.41 23.90
N THR A 97 -3.39 0.11 23.19
CA THR A 97 -2.61 1.28 23.64
C THR A 97 -3.19 2.52 22.98
N PRO A 98 -3.45 3.64 23.69
CA PRO A 98 -3.04 3.99 25.06
C PRO A 98 -4.08 3.71 26.16
N GLU A 99 -5.30 3.27 25.81
CA GLU A 99 -6.40 2.98 26.76
C GLU A 99 -6.02 1.98 27.87
N ARG A 100 -5.06 1.08 27.61
CA ARG A 100 -4.45 0.20 28.63
C ARG A 100 -3.70 0.95 29.73
N PHE A 101 -3.07 2.08 29.42
CA PHE A 101 -2.26 2.85 30.37
C PHE A 101 -3.07 3.93 31.10
N PHE A 102 -4.16 4.41 30.50
CA PHE A 102 -5.02 5.44 31.08
C PHE A 102 -6.51 5.02 31.03
N PRO A 103 -6.92 4.07 31.89
CA PRO A 103 -8.30 3.60 31.91
C PRO A 103 -9.27 4.75 32.21
N GLY A 104 -10.31 4.91 31.38
CA GLY A 104 -11.35 5.92 31.52
C GLY A 104 -11.01 7.34 31.07
N LYS A 105 -9.78 7.62 30.62
CA LYS A 105 -9.40 8.95 30.09
C LYS A 105 -9.42 9.04 28.56
N CYS A 106 -9.32 7.89 27.88
CA CYS A 106 -9.28 7.80 26.42
C CYS A 106 -10.61 7.27 25.84
N ASP A 107 -11.74 7.43 26.54
CA ASP A 107 -13.03 6.84 26.11
C ASP A 107 -13.68 7.57 24.93
N ILE A 108 -13.39 8.86 24.74
CA ILE A 108 -13.95 9.66 23.64
C ILE A 108 -12.89 9.98 22.59
N TRP A 109 -11.67 10.32 23.03
CA TRP A 109 -10.55 10.73 22.18
C TRP A 109 -9.35 9.79 22.38
N PHE A 110 -8.62 9.51 21.29
CA PHE A 110 -7.41 8.68 21.28
C PHE A 110 -7.63 7.21 21.67
N GLN A 111 -8.80 6.66 21.34
CA GLN A 111 -9.01 5.21 21.39
C GLN A 111 -8.05 4.51 20.42
N SER A 112 -7.60 3.32 20.80
CA SER A 112 -6.71 2.49 19.96
C SER A 112 -7.28 2.25 18.56
N HIS A 113 -8.62 2.13 18.44
CA HIS A 113 -9.32 2.04 17.16
C HIS A 113 -9.28 3.33 16.33
N GLN A 114 -9.41 4.51 16.97
CA GLN A 114 -9.29 5.81 16.27
C GLN A 114 -7.85 6.04 15.79
N ILE A 115 -6.87 5.71 16.62
CA ILE A 115 -5.45 5.81 16.26
C ILE A 115 -5.14 4.86 15.11
N PHE A 116 -5.68 3.63 15.13
CA PHE A 116 -5.56 2.70 14.02
C PHE A 116 -6.08 3.28 12.71
N HIS A 117 -7.33 3.80 12.69
CA HIS A 117 -7.88 4.43 11.49
C HIS A 117 -7.05 5.63 11.02
N THR A 118 -6.55 6.43 11.96
CA THR A 118 -5.68 7.59 11.65
C THR A 118 -4.39 7.13 10.98
N CYS A 119 -3.72 6.09 11.51
CA CYS A 119 -2.53 5.50 10.90
C CYS A 119 -2.82 4.95 9.50
N VAL A 120 -3.96 4.30 9.28
CA VAL A 120 -4.38 3.78 7.96
C VAL A 120 -4.57 4.93 6.95
N VAL A 121 -5.22 6.02 7.36
CA VAL A 121 -5.42 7.19 6.49
C VAL A 121 -4.09 7.84 6.13
N ILE A 122 -3.19 8.04 7.10
CA ILE A 122 -1.85 8.59 6.84
C ILE A 122 -1.05 7.67 5.92
N ALA A 123 -1.11 6.35 6.13
CA ALA A 123 -0.44 5.37 5.27
C ALA A 123 -0.97 5.44 3.82
N ALA A 124 -2.27 5.64 3.62
CA ALA A 124 -2.86 5.83 2.29
C ALA A 124 -2.35 7.10 1.59
N PHE A 125 -2.19 8.21 2.31
CA PHE A 125 -1.60 9.44 1.77
C PHE A 125 -0.12 9.25 1.42
N VAL A 126 0.65 8.61 2.29
CA VAL A 126 2.06 8.25 2.04
C VAL A 126 2.19 7.39 0.79
N HIS A 127 1.30 6.41 0.63
CA HIS A 127 1.27 5.55 -0.56
C HIS A 127 0.95 6.34 -1.83
N TYR A 128 -0.06 7.22 -1.79
CA TYR A 128 -0.42 8.08 -2.90
C TYR A 128 0.73 9.01 -3.31
N TYR A 129 1.43 9.59 -2.33
CA TYR A 129 2.62 10.41 -2.56
C TYR A 129 3.72 9.60 -3.26
N GLY A 130 4.04 8.40 -2.74
CA GLY A 130 5.07 7.53 -3.33
C GLY A 130 4.76 7.14 -4.78
N ILE A 131 3.50 6.83 -5.11
CA ILE A 131 3.09 6.55 -6.49
C ILE A 131 3.20 7.79 -7.37
N SER A 132 2.78 8.95 -6.87
CA SER A 132 2.83 10.20 -7.63
C SER A 132 4.27 10.61 -7.95
N GLU A 133 5.19 10.40 -7.01
CA GLU A 133 6.62 10.64 -7.22
C GLU A 133 7.20 9.71 -8.29
N MET A 134 6.92 8.39 -8.23
CA MET A 134 7.36 7.44 -9.27
C MET A 134 6.81 7.81 -10.65
N ALA A 135 5.54 8.23 -10.72
CA ALA A 135 4.93 8.67 -11.96
C ALA A 135 5.59 9.97 -12.48
N TRP A 136 5.89 10.91 -11.59
CA TRP A 136 6.58 12.16 -11.93
C TRP A 136 7.98 11.92 -12.46
N MET A 137 8.74 11.00 -11.84
CA MET A 137 10.06 10.58 -12.33
C MET A 137 9.96 10.01 -13.74
N ARG A 138 9.04 9.06 -13.99
CA ARG A 138 8.85 8.45 -15.32
C ARG A 138 8.41 9.42 -16.41
N LEU A 139 7.68 10.47 -16.07
CA LEU A 139 7.24 11.49 -17.03
C LEU A 139 8.36 12.47 -17.40
N ASN A 140 9.32 12.70 -16.50
CA ASN A 140 10.42 13.63 -16.71
C ASN A 140 11.72 12.96 -17.17
N ASP A 141 11.84 11.64 -16.99
CA ASP A 141 12.99 10.90 -17.50
C ASP A 141 12.88 10.75 -19.03
N GLN A 142 13.91 11.20 -19.75
CA GLN A 142 13.94 11.05 -21.21
C GLN A 142 14.27 9.61 -21.57
N CYS A 143 13.42 8.98 -22.39
CA CYS A 143 13.71 7.66 -22.91
C CYS A 143 14.98 7.71 -23.78
N PRO A 144 15.91 6.74 -23.66
CA PRO A 144 17.11 6.69 -24.50
C PRO A 144 16.81 6.63 -26.00
N ALA A 145 15.58 6.27 -26.39
CA ALA A 145 15.09 6.29 -27.76
C ALA A 145 14.97 7.71 -28.35
N ASP A 146 14.76 8.74 -27.53
CA ASP A 146 14.59 10.13 -27.98
C ASP A 146 15.94 10.81 -28.31
N GLY A 147 17.06 10.22 -27.90
CA GLY A 147 18.41 10.67 -28.24
C GLY A 147 18.93 10.16 -29.60
N ALA A 148 18.20 9.24 -30.25
CA ALA A 148 18.66 8.56 -31.46
C ALA A 148 18.20 9.23 -32.77
N PHE A 149 17.33 10.24 -32.72
CA PHE A 149 16.93 11.01 -33.90
C PHE A 149 17.35 12.47 -33.72
N PRO A 150 18.25 13.01 -34.56
CA PRO A 150 18.52 14.44 -34.57
C PRO A 150 17.21 15.16 -34.89
N ARG A 151 16.81 16.08 -34.01
CA ARG A 151 15.68 16.97 -34.23
C ARG A 151 15.99 17.81 -35.48
N HIS A 152 15.37 17.47 -36.61
CA HIS A 152 15.56 18.17 -37.88
C HIS A 152 14.76 19.49 -37.97
N ASP A 153 14.20 19.97 -36.86
CA ASP A 153 13.33 21.15 -36.81
C ASP A 153 14.05 22.42 -36.33
N GLU A 154 15.23 22.70 -36.90
CA GLU A 154 15.83 24.04 -36.87
C GLU A 154 16.35 24.42 -38.27
N LEU A 155 15.43 24.87 -39.14
CA LEU A 155 15.70 25.66 -40.35
C LEU A 155 14.60 26.73 -40.53
#